data_AF-A0A0U3G5N6-F1
#
_entry.id   AF-A0A0U3G5N6-F1
#
_cell.length_a   1.000
_cell.length_b   1.000
_cell.length_c   1.000
_cell.angle_alpha   90.00
_cell.angle_beta   90.00
_cell.angle_gamma   90.00
#
_symmetry.space_group_name_H-M   'P 1'
#
loop_
_entity.id
_entity.type
_entity.pdbx_description
1 polymer ?
#
loop_
_entity_poly.entity_id
_entity_poly.type
_entity_poly.pdbx_seq_one_letter_code
_entity_poly.pdbx_strand_id
1 'polypeptide(L)'
;MLWWSWVLLWTVLVLAGAVVLGLLLWRVVRRGLAVLHEAESAAEDLGGRWDAAAVARPVRPRPEPAVLTPVGQALADYRLGRDRRSTARLQRRIERKDRAGRPQRISDLRRAERKGILHG
;
A
#
# COMPACT_ATOMS: atom_id res chain seq x y z
N MET A 1 -16.16 54.99 39.43
CA MET A 1 -17.03 53.81 39.16
C MET A 1 -16.26 52.81 38.31
N LEU A 2 -15.35 52.04 38.92
CA LEU A 2 -14.49 51.05 38.24
C LEU A 2 -15.14 49.64 38.13
N TRP A 3 -16.39 49.48 38.57
CA TRP A 3 -17.05 48.18 38.58
C TRP A 3 -17.34 47.61 37.17
N TRP A 4 -17.69 48.48 36.22
CA TRP A 4 -17.98 48.08 34.84
C TRP A 4 -16.75 47.55 34.08
N SER A 5 -15.55 48.08 34.34
CA SER A 5 -14.34 47.59 33.66
C SER A 5 -13.99 46.17 34.08
N TRP A 6 -14.32 45.79 35.32
CA TRP A 6 -14.13 44.43 35.82
C TRP A 6 -14.99 43.42 35.06
N VAL A 7 -16.28 43.73 34.89
CA VAL A 7 -17.21 42.89 34.11
C VAL A 7 -16.73 42.75 32.67
N LEU A 8 -16.32 43.85 32.04
CA LEU A 8 -15.79 43.84 30.67
C LEU A 8 -14.55 42.94 30.54
N LEU A 9 -13.62 43.03 31.51
CA LEU A 9 -12.42 42.20 31.52
C LEU A 9 -12.75 40.71 31.57
N TRP A 10 -13.66 40.29 32.44
CA TRP A 10 -14.08 38.89 32.51
C TRP A 10 -14.84 38.44 31.26
N THR A 11 -15.70 39.28 30.69
CA THR A 11 -16.39 38.93 29.44
C THR A 11 -15.41 38.72 28.29
N VAL A 12 -14.43 39.60 28.11
CA VAL A 12 -13.41 39.45 27.06
C VAL A 12 -12.58 38.20 27.31
N LEU A 13 -12.21 37.91 28.55
CA LEU A 13 -11.44 36.72 28.91
C LEU A 13 -12.21 35.42 28.60
N VAL A 14 -13.49 35.34 28.98
CA VAL A 14 -14.35 34.19 28.69
C VAL A 14 -14.60 34.06 27.19
N LEU A 15 -14.85 35.17 26.50
CA LEU A 15 -15.09 35.16 25.04
C LEU A 15 -13.85 34.69 24.28
N ALA A 16 -12.65 35.19 24.67
CA ALA A 16 -11.39 34.73 24.10
C ALA A 16 -11.18 33.23 24.36
N GLY A 17 -11.46 32.74 25.57
CA GLY A 17 -11.42 31.32 25.89
C GLY A 17 -12.38 30.49 25.03
N ALA A 18 -13.62 30.96 24.86
CA ALA A 18 -14.64 30.30 24.05
C ALA A 18 -14.23 30.24 22.56
N VAL A 19 -13.63 31.31 22.03
CA VAL A 19 -13.10 31.33 20.66
C VAL A 19 -11.98 30.30 20.50
N VAL A 20 -11.03 30.24 21.43
CA VAL A 20 -9.92 29.27 21.39
C VAL A 20 -10.45 27.84 21.45
N LEU A 21 -11.38 27.56 22.37
CA LEU A 21 -12.03 26.25 22.50
C LEU A 21 -12.81 25.88 21.24
N GLY A 22 -13.57 26.81 20.67
CA GLY A 22 -14.32 26.60 19.44
C GLY A 22 -13.41 26.29 18.25
N LEU A 23 -12.30 27.02 18.11
CA LEU A 23 -11.30 26.77 17.06
C LEU A 23 -10.61 25.41 17.23
N LEU A 24 -10.25 25.04 18.47
CA LEU A 24 -9.69 23.73 18.79
C LEU A 24 -10.67 22.61 18.46
N LEU A 25 -11.92 22.74 18.91
CA LEU A 25 -12.96 21.76 18.65
C LEU A 25 -13.18 21.59 17.14
N TRP A 26 -13.32 22.68 16.41
CA TRP A 26 -13.45 22.67 14.95
C TRP A 26 -12.25 21.98 14.27
N ARG A 27 -11.03 22.32 14.69
CA ARG A 27 -9.80 21.74 14.14
C ARG A 27 -9.70 20.25 14.44
N VAL A 28 -10.05 19.82 15.65
CA VAL A 28 -10.04 18.41 16.07
C VAL A 28 -11.10 17.63 15.30
N VAL A 29 -12.32 18.14 15.19
CA VAL A 29 -13.39 17.48 14.42
C VAL A 29 -13.01 17.35 12.95
N ARG A 30 -12.54 18.43 12.31
CA ARG A 30 -12.08 18.40 10.91
C ARG A 30 -10.98 17.39 10.68
N ARG A 31 -9.98 17.32 11.58
CA ARG A 31 -8.86 16.38 11.46
C ARG A 31 -9.27 14.95 11.80
N GLY A 32 -10.06 14.78 12.85
CA GLY A 32 -10.54 13.48 13.30
C GLY A 32 -11.39 12.79 12.24
N LEU A 33 -12.31 13.52 11.59
CA LEU A 33 -13.11 12.99 10.50
C LEU A 33 -12.26 12.57 9.28
N ALA A 34 -11.21 13.32 8.97
CA ALA A 34 -10.28 12.95 7.90
C ALA A 34 -9.52 11.65 8.23
N VAL A 35 -9.04 11.52 9.47
CA VAL A 35 -8.38 10.29 9.96
C VAL A 35 -9.35 9.11 9.97
N LEU A 36 -10.61 9.33 10.35
CA LEU A 36 -11.64 8.28 10.31
C LEU A 36 -11.89 7.77 8.88
N HIS A 37 -12.00 8.66 7.89
CA HIS A 37 -12.16 8.25 6.49
C HIS A 37 -10.96 7.42 6.00
N GLU A 38 -9.76 7.83 6.38
CA GLU A 38 -8.54 7.10 6.01
C GLU A 38 -8.48 5.74 6.72
N ALA A 39 -8.89 5.67 7.99
CA ALA A 39 -9.02 4.43 8.74
C ALA A 39 -10.09 3.49 8.16
N GLU A 40 -11.22 4.02 7.69
CA GLU A 40 -12.29 3.26 7.03
C GLU A 40 -11.79 2.66 5.71
N SER A 41 -11.12 3.45 4.86
CA SER A 41 -10.51 2.94 3.63
C SER A 41 -9.45 1.84 3.89
N ALA A 42 -8.65 2.01 4.95
CA ALA A 42 -7.68 1.01 5.36
C ALA A 42 -8.35 -0.27 5.89
N ALA A 43 -9.48 -0.13 6.59
CA ALA A 43 -10.27 -1.25 7.09
C ALA A 43 -10.93 -2.02 5.93
N GLU A 44 -11.48 -1.33 4.93
CA GLU A 44 -12.04 -1.95 3.71
C GLU A 44 -10.96 -2.70 2.92
N ASP A 45 -9.79 -2.08 2.71
CA ASP A 45 -8.64 -2.71 2.05
C ASP A 45 -8.19 -3.97 2.79
N LEU A 46 -8.17 -3.92 4.13
CA LEU A 46 -7.82 -5.06 4.95
C LEU A 46 -8.90 -6.14 4.85
N GLY A 47 -10.18 -5.77 4.97
CA GLY A 47 -11.33 -6.66 4.83
C GLY A 47 -11.31 -7.40 3.50
N GLY A 48 -11.10 -6.70 2.39
CA GLY A 48 -10.97 -7.33 1.07
C GLY A 48 -9.79 -8.30 0.97
N ARG A 49 -8.67 -8.01 1.63
CA ARG A 49 -7.52 -8.95 1.72
C ARG A 49 -7.82 -10.15 2.60
N TRP A 50 -8.55 -9.97 3.70
CA TRP A 50 -9.00 -11.05 4.57
C TRP A 50 -9.97 -11.98 3.84
N ASP A 51 -10.95 -11.43 3.11
CA ASP A 51 -11.88 -12.21 2.29
C ASP A 51 -11.14 -12.94 1.15
N ALA A 52 -10.19 -12.27 0.49
CA ALA A 52 -9.34 -12.90 -0.52
C ALA A 52 -8.42 -14.00 0.06
N ALA A 53 -8.06 -13.91 1.34
CA ALA A 53 -7.33 -14.96 2.04
C ALA A 53 -8.25 -16.10 2.53
N ALA A 54 -9.50 -15.78 2.87
CA ALA A 54 -10.54 -16.73 3.26
C ALA A 54 -11.00 -17.59 2.09
N VAL A 55 -10.94 -17.07 0.84
CA VAL A 55 -10.93 -17.90 -0.36
C VAL A 55 -9.67 -18.75 -0.31
N ALA A 56 -9.82 -19.98 0.17
CA ALA A 56 -8.77 -20.95 0.43
C ALA A 56 -7.73 -20.95 -0.68
N ARG A 57 -6.65 -20.19 -0.48
CA ARG A 57 -5.47 -20.27 -1.33
C ARG A 57 -4.96 -21.69 -1.11
N PRO A 58 -4.87 -22.56 -2.15
CA PRO A 58 -4.41 -23.91 -1.96
C PRO A 58 -3.07 -23.83 -1.24
N VAL A 59 -3.03 -24.38 -0.02
CA VAL A 59 -1.80 -24.46 0.78
C VAL A 59 -0.77 -25.03 -0.16
N ARG A 60 0.30 -24.24 -0.40
CA ARG A 60 1.33 -24.61 -1.37
C ARG A 60 1.75 -26.04 -1.02
N PRO A 61 1.64 -27.00 -1.95
CA PRO A 61 1.92 -28.39 -1.64
C PRO A 61 3.31 -28.46 -1.01
N ARG A 62 3.42 -29.22 0.08
CA ARG A 62 4.70 -29.43 0.77
C ARG A 62 5.72 -29.83 -0.31
N PRO A 63 6.87 -29.15 -0.41
CA PRO A 63 7.86 -29.51 -1.41
C PRO A 63 8.29 -30.96 -1.15
N GLU A 64 8.09 -31.81 -2.16
CA GLU A 64 8.58 -33.18 -2.17
C GLU A 64 10.11 -33.18 -1.93
N PRO A 65 10.63 -34.08 -1.06
CA PRO A 65 12.06 -34.19 -0.84
C PRO A 65 12.78 -34.53 -2.15
N ALA A 66 13.56 -33.60 -2.69
CA ALA A 66 14.30 -33.78 -3.94
C ALA A 66 15.42 -34.83 -3.88
N VAL A 67 15.60 -35.49 -2.72
CA VAL A 67 16.64 -36.49 -2.47
C VAL A 67 16.49 -37.72 -3.38
N LEU A 68 15.25 -38.04 -3.79
CA LEU A 68 14.95 -39.18 -4.66
C LEU A 68 14.71 -38.80 -6.13
N THR A 69 14.84 -37.51 -6.48
CA THR A 69 14.59 -37.04 -7.85
C THR A 69 15.76 -37.37 -8.77
N PRO A 70 15.53 -37.97 -9.96
CA PRO A 70 16.58 -38.17 -10.95
C PRO A 70 17.28 -36.85 -11.32
N VAL A 71 18.61 -36.85 -11.44
CA VAL A 71 19.42 -35.65 -11.67
C VAL A 71 18.96 -34.86 -12.91
N GLY A 72 18.56 -35.55 -13.99
CA GLY A 72 18.05 -34.91 -15.20
C GLY A 72 16.77 -34.10 -14.96
N GLN A 73 15.86 -34.61 -14.14
CA GLN A 73 14.62 -33.92 -13.75
C GLN A 73 14.93 -32.73 -12.84
N ALA A 74 15.77 -32.92 -11.82
CA ALA A 74 16.19 -31.84 -10.93
C ALA A 74 16.88 -30.68 -11.68
N LEU A 75 17.70 -31.00 -12.69
CA LEU A 75 18.35 -29.98 -13.53
C LEU A 75 17.34 -29.24 -14.42
N ALA A 76 16.36 -29.95 -14.99
CA ALA A 76 15.29 -29.35 -15.77
C ALA A 76 14.47 -28.38 -14.91
N ASP A 77 14.07 -28.81 -13.71
CA ASP A 77 13.32 -28.00 -12.75
C ASP A 77 14.12 -26.77 -12.29
N TYR A 78 15.41 -26.94 -12.05
CA TYR A 78 16.29 -25.82 -11.72
C TYR A 78 16.37 -24.79 -12.85
N ARG A 79 16.56 -25.23 -14.09
CA ARG A 79 16.64 -24.33 -15.27
C ARG A 79 15.33 -23.57 -15.44
N LEU A 80 14.21 -24.28 -15.37
CA LEU A 80 12.87 -23.71 -15.47
C LEU A 80 12.59 -22.72 -14.33
N GLY A 81 12.99 -23.04 -13.09
CA GLY A 81 12.90 -22.15 -11.94
C GLY A 81 13.83 -20.92 -12.04
N ARG A 82 15.02 -21.07 -12.62
CA ARG A 82 15.94 -19.96 -12.92
C ARG A 82 15.31 -19.01 -13.94
N ASP A 83 14.71 -19.54 -14.99
CA ASP A 83 14.08 -18.74 -16.03
C ASP A 83 12.86 -17.99 -15.51
N ARG A 84 12.00 -18.64 -14.71
CA ARG A 84 10.88 -18.00 -14.00
C ARG A 84 11.34 -16.84 -13.09
N ARG A 85 12.45 -17.00 -12.38
CA ARG A 85 12.99 -15.91 -11.53
C ARG A 85 13.54 -14.77 -12.38
N SER A 86 14.16 -15.08 -13.51
CA SER A 86 14.68 -14.11 -14.47
C SER A 86 13.55 -13.31 -15.14
N THR A 87 12.47 -13.97 -15.57
CA THR A 87 11.27 -13.31 -16.14
C THR A 87 10.58 -12.42 -15.10
N ALA A 88 10.35 -12.92 -13.88
CA ALA A 88 9.68 -12.16 -12.83
C ALA A 88 10.44 -10.88 -12.43
N ARG A 89 11.79 -10.94 -12.41
CA ARG A 89 12.62 -9.75 -12.14
C ARG A 89 12.54 -8.72 -13.27
N LEU A 90 12.47 -9.17 -14.53
CA LEU A 90 12.30 -8.30 -15.69
C LEU A 90 10.94 -7.59 -15.63
N GLN A 91 9.86 -8.35 -15.42
CA GLN A 91 8.50 -7.83 -15.33
C GLN A 91 8.37 -6.78 -14.22
N ARG A 92 8.82 -7.09 -12.99
CA ARG A 92 8.81 -6.12 -11.87
C ARG A 92 9.59 -4.84 -12.18
N ARG A 93 10.68 -4.92 -12.96
CA ARG A 93 11.47 -3.75 -13.35
C ARG A 93 10.68 -2.87 -14.33
N ILE A 94 9.98 -3.48 -15.27
CA ILE A 94 9.18 -2.77 -16.26
C ILE A 94 7.96 -2.14 -15.58
N GLU A 95 7.18 -2.91 -14.82
CA GLU A 95 6.02 -2.43 -14.06
C GLU A 95 6.39 -1.27 -13.12
N ARG A 96 7.51 -1.35 -12.40
CA ARG A 96 7.96 -0.28 -11.51
C ARG A 96 8.26 1.02 -12.26
N LYS A 97 8.85 0.94 -13.45
CA LYS A 97 9.17 2.12 -14.26
C LYS A 97 7.92 2.70 -14.91
N ASP A 98 7.01 1.83 -15.33
CA ASP A 98 5.74 2.18 -15.95
C ASP A 98 4.86 2.98 -14.98
N ARG A 99 4.69 2.47 -13.76
CA ARG A 99 4.01 3.21 -12.66
C ARG A 99 4.66 4.55 -12.32
N ALA A 100 5.95 4.71 -12.58
CA ALA A 100 6.68 5.94 -12.32
C ALA A 100 6.71 6.89 -13.55
N GLY A 101 6.05 6.54 -14.66
CA GLY A 101 6.07 7.31 -15.91
C GLY A 101 7.46 7.45 -16.54
N ARG A 102 8.39 6.54 -16.22
CA ARG A 102 9.78 6.61 -16.68
C ARG A 102 9.97 5.83 -17.97
N PRO A 103 10.80 6.33 -18.91
CA PRO A 103 11.08 5.61 -20.14
C PRO A 103 11.71 4.23 -19.87
N GLN A 104 11.22 3.23 -20.61
CA GLN A 104 11.71 1.86 -20.55
C GLN A 104 13.02 1.71 -21.33
N ARG A 105 13.81 0.70 -20.96
CA ARG A 105 15.00 0.35 -21.76
C ARG A 105 14.55 -0.52 -22.92
N ILE A 106 14.94 -0.17 -24.15
CA ILE A 106 14.62 -0.94 -25.36
C ILE A 106 15.08 -2.41 -25.23
N SER A 107 16.22 -2.66 -24.58
CA SER A 107 16.73 -4.02 -24.35
C SER A 107 15.85 -4.85 -23.40
N ASP A 108 15.21 -4.20 -22.41
CA ASP A 108 14.28 -4.85 -21.50
C ASP A 108 12.97 -5.20 -22.24
N LEU A 109 12.48 -4.30 -23.13
CA LEU A 109 11.31 -4.53 -23.98
C LEU A 109 11.53 -5.68 -24.98
N ARG A 110 12.64 -5.67 -25.74
CA ARG A 110 12.97 -6.79 -26.65
C ARG A 110 13.18 -8.11 -25.91
N ARG A 111 13.62 -8.07 -24.65
CA ARG A 111 13.76 -9.27 -23.82
C ARG A 111 12.41 -9.76 -23.31
N ALA A 112 11.48 -8.86 -23.04
CA ALA A 112 10.09 -9.18 -22.68
C ALA A 112 9.35 -9.79 -23.88
N GLU A 113 9.48 -9.18 -25.06
CA GLU A 113 8.92 -9.63 -26.33
C GLU A 113 9.39 -11.05 -26.71
N ARG A 114 10.71 -11.32 -26.65
CA ARG A 114 11.26 -12.67 -26.86
C ARG A 114 10.77 -13.71 -25.85
N LYS A 115 10.30 -13.26 -24.69
CA LYS A 115 9.74 -14.12 -23.64
C LYS A 115 8.21 -14.19 -23.69
N GLY A 116 7.57 -13.60 -24.71
CA GLY A 116 6.12 -13.57 -24.87
C GLY A 116 5.40 -12.68 -23.86
N ILE A 117 6.12 -11.79 -23.18
CA ILE A 117 5.54 -10.84 -22.22
C ILE A 117 5.14 -9.60 -23.03
N LEU A 118 3.87 -9.53 -23.42
CA LEU A 118 3.29 -8.37 -24.10
C LEU A 118 3.15 -7.21 -23.10
N HIS A 119 3.74 -6.06 -23.45
CA HIS A 119 3.49 -4.78 -22.81
C HIS A 119 2.79 -3.91 -23.84
N GLY A 120 1.47 -3.77 -23.70
CA GLY A 120 0.61 -2.91 -24.50
C GLY A 120 -0.13 -1.96 -23.57
#